data_AF-A0AAN8BKH0-F1
#
_entry.id   AF-A0AAN8BKH0-F1
#
_cell.length_a   1.000
_cell.length_b   1.000
_cell.length_c   1.000
_cell.angle_alpha   90.00
_cell.angle_beta   90.00
_cell.angle_gamma   90.00
#
_symmetry.space_group_name_H-M   'P 1'
#
loop_
_entity.id
_entity.type
_entity.pdbx_description
1 polymer ?
#
loop_
_entity_poly.entity_id
_entity_poly.type
_entity_poly.pdbx_seq_one_letter_code
_entity_poly.pdbx_strand_id
1 'polypeptide(L)'
;MLQMAEESRQTGTNTIVMLDQQGEQLRRVDEGMDQINQDMRQAEKNLTDLSKCCGMCVCPCDRVSSIEKDSKYKRTWGHREPDNENDSNGGKVVSRQPSGVRNGQVQTNASAPSGPYIKRITNDAREDEMEENLDAVGSIIGNLKNMAQDMGNEIDSQNKHIDSINDKADMNKFRIDEANQRANKLIK
;
A
#
# COMPACT_ATOMS: atom_id res chain seq x y z
N MET A 1 6.58 -27.92 -22.57
CA MET A 1 6.68 -27.33 -21.22
C MET A 1 7.53 -26.07 -21.24
N LEU A 2 8.73 -26.13 -21.83
CA LEU A 2 9.63 -24.97 -21.95
C LEU A 2 8.95 -23.72 -22.54
N GLN A 3 8.25 -23.86 -23.68
CA GLN A 3 7.52 -22.74 -24.30
C GLN A 3 6.46 -22.11 -23.37
N MET A 4 5.65 -22.93 -22.68
CA MET A 4 4.64 -22.42 -21.74
C MET A 4 5.26 -21.75 -20.52
N ALA A 5 6.39 -22.28 -20.03
CA ALA A 5 7.13 -21.68 -18.92
C ALA A 5 7.71 -20.31 -19.33
N GLU A 6 8.26 -20.21 -20.54
CA GLU A 6 8.78 -18.95 -21.08
C GLU A 6 7.67 -17.92 -21.34
N GLU A 7 6.53 -18.34 -21.88
CA GLU A 7 5.35 -17.48 -22.03
C GLU A 7 4.83 -16.97 -20.67
N SER A 8 4.83 -17.84 -19.66
CA SER A 8 4.47 -17.47 -18.29
C SER A 8 5.46 -16.47 -17.70
N ARG A 9 6.76 -16.64 -17.96
CA ARG A 9 7.81 -15.70 -17.53
C ARG A 9 7.61 -14.33 -18.17
N GLN A 10 7.34 -14.28 -19.47
CA GLN A 10 7.10 -13.02 -20.18
C GLN A 10 5.84 -12.33 -19.65
N THR A 11 4.77 -13.09 -19.44
CA THR A 11 3.51 -12.57 -18.87
C THR A 11 3.74 -12.03 -17.46
N GLY A 12 4.46 -12.78 -16.61
CA GLY A 12 4.82 -12.33 -15.26
C GLY A 12 5.65 -11.05 -15.26
N THR A 13 6.60 -10.93 -16.19
CA THR A 13 7.40 -9.71 -16.36
C THR A 13 6.53 -8.52 -16.71
N ASN A 14 5.62 -8.68 -17.68
CA ASN A 14 4.67 -7.64 -18.06
C ASN A 14 3.77 -7.24 -16.88
N THR A 15 3.32 -8.21 -16.08
CA THR A 15 2.50 -7.96 -14.88
C THR A 15 3.25 -7.15 -13.83
N ILE A 16 4.53 -7.46 -13.56
CA ILE A 16 5.34 -6.68 -12.61
C ILE A 16 5.48 -5.22 -13.09
N VAL A 17 5.74 -4.99 -14.38
CA VAL A 17 5.80 -3.62 -14.93
C VAL A 17 4.48 -2.89 -14.77
N MET A 18 3.35 -3.58 -14.98
CA MET A 18 2.03 -2.99 -14.75
C MET A 18 1.79 -2.66 -13.27
N LEU A 19 2.20 -3.54 -12.35
CA LEU A 19 2.08 -3.30 -10.90
C LEU A 19 2.91 -2.10 -10.46
N ASP A 20 4.14 -1.96 -10.96
CA ASP A 20 5.00 -0.79 -10.69
C ASP A 20 4.35 0.51 -11.19
N GLN A 21 3.82 0.51 -12.43
CA GLN A 21 3.09 1.65 -12.97
C GLN A 21 1.82 1.99 -12.18
N GLN A 22 1.10 0.97 -11.69
CA GLN A 22 -0.07 1.15 -10.81
C GLN A 22 0.33 1.73 -9.46
N GLY A 23 1.46 1.29 -8.88
CA GLY A 23 2.01 1.85 -7.65
C GLY A 23 2.29 3.35 -7.77
N GLU A 24 2.90 3.79 -8.87
CA GLU A 24 3.16 5.21 -9.11
C GLU A 24 1.86 6.00 -9.36
N GLN A 25 0.83 5.38 -9.96
CA GLN A 25 -0.49 6.00 -10.07
C GLN A 25 -1.13 6.21 -8.69
N LEU A 26 -1.06 5.22 -7.80
CA LEU A 26 -1.56 5.34 -6.43
C LEU A 26 -0.82 6.44 -5.66
N ARG A 27 0.50 6.55 -5.84
CA ARG A 27 1.30 7.64 -5.24
C ARG A 27 0.82 9.01 -5.69
N ARG A 28 0.54 9.21 -6.99
CA ARG A 28 -0.05 10.46 -7.51
C ARG A 28 -1.44 10.74 -6.98
N VAL A 29 -2.27 9.70 -6.82
CA VAL A 29 -3.62 9.86 -6.23
C VAL A 29 -3.50 10.30 -4.77
N ASP A 30 -2.58 9.71 -4.01
CA ASP A 30 -2.33 10.06 -2.61
C ASP A 30 -1.86 11.52 -2.48
N GLU A 31 -0.89 11.95 -3.31
CA GLU A 31 -0.48 13.35 -3.40
C GLU A 31 -1.64 14.28 -3.76
N GLY A 32 -2.54 13.85 -4.65
CA GLY A 32 -3.76 14.58 -4.98
C GLY A 32 -4.71 14.72 -3.79
N MET A 33 -4.85 13.68 -2.95
CA MET A 33 -5.62 13.76 -1.71
C MET A 33 -5.00 14.73 -0.70
N ASP A 34 -3.67 14.79 -0.62
CA ASP A 34 -2.92 15.75 0.20
C ASP A 34 -3.19 17.18 -0.27
N GLN A 35 -3.17 17.41 -1.58
CA GLN A 35 -3.45 18.70 -2.19
C GLN A 35 -4.91 19.14 -1.90
N ILE A 36 -5.90 18.28 -2.11
CA ILE A 36 -7.31 18.58 -1.79
C ILE A 36 -7.45 18.96 -0.31
N ASN A 37 -6.78 18.24 0.58
CA ASN A 37 -6.82 18.54 2.02
C ASN A 37 -6.28 19.95 2.33
N GLN A 38 -5.20 20.38 1.65
CA GLN A 38 -4.65 21.74 1.76
C GLN A 38 -5.59 22.80 1.18
N ASP A 39 -6.14 22.56 -0.01
CA ASP A 39 -7.09 23.47 -0.66
C ASP A 39 -8.35 23.67 0.19
N MET A 40 -8.86 22.59 0.79
CA MET A 40 -10.00 22.65 1.71
C MET A 40 -9.69 23.46 2.97
N ARG A 41 -8.46 23.42 3.50
CA ARG A 41 -8.06 24.29 4.62
C ARG A 41 -8.12 25.77 4.22
N GLN A 42 -7.71 26.11 3.00
CA GLN A 42 -7.79 27.48 2.53
C GLN A 42 -9.25 27.91 2.26
N ALA A 43 -10.06 27.02 1.68
CA ALA A 43 -11.48 27.26 1.44
C ALA A 43 -12.24 27.51 2.75
N GLU A 44 -12.02 26.70 3.78
CA GLU A 44 -12.63 26.88 5.11
C GLU A 44 -12.23 28.21 5.76
N LYS A 45 -10.96 28.62 5.64
CA LYS A 45 -10.50 29.94 6.13
C LYS A 45 -11.20 31.07 5.41
N ASN A 46 -11.30 31.00 4.08
CA ASN A 46 -11.98 32.02 3.28
C ASN A 46 -13.47 32.09 3.63
N LEU A 47 -14.15 30.95 3.78
CA LEU A 47 -15.55 30.90 4.22
C LEU A 47 -15.74 31.48 5.63
N THR A 48 -14.80 31.21 6.54
CA THR A 48 -14.81 31.79 7.91
C THR A 48 -14.56 33.29 7.88
N ASP A 49 -13.79 33.80 6.93
CA ASP A 49 -13.57 35.24 6.76
C ASP A 49 -14.82 35.93 6.20
N LEU A 50 -15.50 35.29 5.24
CA LEU A 50 -16.77 35.76 4.68
C LEU A 50 -17.93 35.71 5.67
N SER A 51 -17.89 34.83 6.69
CA SER A 51 -18.91 34.77 7.74
C SER A 51 -18.74 35.81 8.87
N LYS A 52 -17.67 36.62 8.84
CA LYS A 52 -17.49 37.71 9.80
C LYS A 52 -18.40 38.88 9.44
N CYS A 53 -19.38 39.15 10.29
CA CYS A 53 -20.26 40.32 10.18
C CYS A 53 -19.52 41.58 10.68
N CYS A 54 -19.54 42.66 9.88
CA CYS A 54 -19.12 44.02 10.24
C CYS A 54 -17.80 44.16 11.03
N GLY A 55 -16.69 43.69 10.45
CA GLY A 55 -15.35 44.26 10.66
C GLY A 55 -14.58 43.92 11.94
N MET A 56 -15.17 43.33 12.99
CA MET A 56 -14.38 42.99 14.20
C MET A 56 -14.88 41.82 15.07
N CYS A 57 -16.10 41.29 14.86
CA CYS A 57 -16.61 40.17 15.67
C CYS A 57 -17.11 39.01 14.80
N VAL A 58 -16.61 37.79 15.06
CA VAL A 58 -17.23 36.55 14.57
C VAL A 58 -18.64 36.49 15.17
N CYS A 59 -19.67 36.36 14.33
CA CYS A 59 -21.04 36.27 14.80
C CYS A 59 -21.13 35.08 15.81
N PRO A 60 -21.58 35.28 17.07
CA PRO A 60 -21.57 34.23 18.10
C PRO A 60 -22.34 32.96 17.72
N CYS A 61 -23.19 33.06 16.70
CA CYS A 61 -24.05 32.01 16.18
C CYS A 61 -23.32 30.97 15.29
N ASP A 62 -22.10 31.23 14.83
CA ASP A 62 -21.34 30.36 13.91
C ASP A 62 -19.92 30.03 14.40
N ARG A 63 -19.77 29.78 15.72
CA ARG A 63 -18.53 29.21 16.27
C ARG A 63 -18.39 27.74 15.83
N VAL A 64 -17.83 27.54 14.65
CA VAL A 64 -17.52 26.22 14.13
C VAL A 64 -16.25 25.64 14.79
N SER A 65 -16.36 24.41 15.30
CA SER A 65 -15.20 23.64 15.75
C SER A 65 -14.29 23.35 14.56
N SER A 66 -12.98 23.60 14.70
CA SER A 66 -12.02 23.24 13.65
C SER A 66 -12.06 21.73 13.43
N ILE A 67 -12.37 21.29 12.20
CA ILE A 67 -12.36 19.88 11.76
C ILE A 67 -10.97 19.26 12.01
N GLU A 68 -9.92 20.08 12.04
CA GLU A 68 -8.56 19.64 12.36
C GLU A 68 -8.39 19.11 13.80
N LYS A 69 -9.33 19.44 14.70
CA LYS A 69 -9.36 18.91 16.07
C LYS A 69 -10.08 17.57 16.16
N ASP A 70 -10.76 17.14 15.11
CA ASP A 70 -11.46 15.88 15.08
C ASP A 70 -10.47 14.69 15.13
N SER A 71 -10.82 13.66 15.89
CA SER A 71 -9.98 12.48 16.07
C SER A 71 -9.80 11.70 14.77
N LYS A 72 -10.79 11.74 13.87
CA LYS A 72 -10.71 11.11 12.56
C LYS A 72 -9.74 11.87 11.66
N TYR A 73 -9.73 13.21 11.68
CA TYR A 73 -8.76 14.02 10.95
C TYR A 73 -7.32 13.77 11.40
N LYS A 74 -7.09 13.70 12.72
CA LYS A 74 -5.76 13.39 13.26
C LYS A 74 -5.28 11.99 12.88
N ARG A 75 -6.18 11.01 12.75
CA ARG A 75 -5.82 9.66 12.33
C ARG A 75 -5.39 9.60 10.86
N THR A 76 -6.01 10.42 10.00
CA THR A 76 -5.75 10.40 8.55
C THR A 76 -4.61 11.32 8.12
N TRP A 77 -4.47 12.48 8.76
CA TRP A 77 -3.50 13.53 8.38
C TRP A 77 -2.59 13.99 9.51
N GLY A 78 -2.92 13.66 10.76
CA GLY A 78 -2.00 13.89 11.86
C GLY A 78 -0.79 12.99 11.67
N HIS A 79 0.40 13.53 11.93
CA HIS A 79 1.54 12.66 12.19
C HIS A 79 1.07 11.60 13.19
N ARG A 80 1.33 10.33 12.88
CA ARG A 80 1.31 9.25 13.86
C ARG A 80 2.38 9.58 14.90
N GLU A 81 2.08 10.54 15.77
CA GLU A 81 2.86 10.77 16.97
C GLU A 81 2.85 9.42 17.69
N PRO A 82 4.02 8.91 18.10
CA PRO A 82 4.05 7.77 18.99
C PRO A 82 3.25 8.18 20.21
N ASP A 83 2.18 7.43 20.43
CA ASP A 83 1.29 7.46 21.58
C ASP A 83 2.02 7.99 22.82
N ASN A 84 1.66 9.19 23.26
CA ASN A 84 2.07 9.66 24.58
C ASN A 84 1.26 8.83 25.58
N GLU A 85 1.92 7.78 26.06
CA GLU A 85 1.45 6.75 26.97
C GLU A 85 0.64 7.33 28.13
N ASN A 86 -0.69 7.33 28.01
CA ASN A 86 -1.56 7.26 29.18
C ASN A 86 -2.99 6.83 28.83
N ASP A 87 -3.16 5.67 28.19
CA ASP A 87 -4.40 4.93 28.38
C ASP A 87 -4.10 3.45 28.59
N SER A 88 -4.44 3.02 29.80
CA SER A 88 -4.19 1.68 30.28
C SER A 88 -5.18 0.73 29.63
N ASN A 89 -4.66 -0.36 29.06
CA ASN A 89 -5.34 -1.61 28.69
C ASN A 89 -5.47 -1.87 27.17
N GLY A 90 -4.59 -2.74 26.66
CA GLY A 90 -4.86 -3.50 25.44
C GLY A 90 -3.72 -3.52 24.42
N GLY A 91 -2.87 -4.55 24.48
CA GLY A 91 -2.14 -5.04 23.32
C GLY A 91 -0.79 -4.37 23.04
N LYS A 92 0.24 -4.76 23.81
CA LYS A 92 1.64 -4.55 23.42
C LYS A 92 1.91 -5.21 22.06
N VAL A 93 1.97 -4.43 20.99
CA VAL A 93 2.65 -4.84 19.75
C VAL A 93 4.15 -4.71 19.98
N VAL A 94 4.80 -5.83 20.27
CA VAL A 94 6.26 -5.93 20.40
C VAL A 94 6.88 -5.69 19.03
N SER A 95 7.18 -4.43 18.72
CA SER A 95 8.11 -4.08 17.66
C SER A 95 9.52 -4.36 18.17
N ARG A 96 10.24 -5.25 17.47
CA ARG A 96 11.53 -5.89 17.79
C ARG A 96 11.42 -7.23 18.51
N GLN A 97 11.00 -8.25 17.77
CA GLN A 97 11.51 -9.59 18.04
C GLN A 97 12.97 -9.64 17.53
N PRO A 98 13.97 -9.96 18.38
CA PRO A 98 15.35 -10.11 17.95
C PRO A 98 15.46 -11.25 16.92
N SER A 99 16.33 -11.06 15.93
CA SER A 99 16.75 -12.10 14.98
C SER A 99 17.07 -13.37 15.76
N GLY A 100 16.23 -14.38 15.61
CA GLY A 100 16.42 -15.67 16.27
C GLY A 100 17.74 -16.25 15.83
N VAL A 101 18.74 -16.18 16.71
CA VAL A 101 19.89 -17.08 16.67
C VAL A 101 19.31 -18.47 16.91
N ARG A 102 18.98 -19.18 15.83
CA ARG A 102 18.44 -20.53 15.89
C ARG A 102 19.57 -21.48 16.26
N ASN A 103 19.73 -21.65 17.56
CA ASN A 103 20.59 -22.64 18.17
C ASN A 103 20.20 -24.03 17.65
N GLY A 104 21.10 -24.66 16.89
CA GLY A 104 21.17 -26.13 16.79
C GLY A 104 20.25 -26.87 15.82
N GLN A 105 19.55 -26.21 14.90
CA GLN A 105 18.90 -26.93 13.80
C GLN A 105 19.52 -26.55 12.48
N VAL A 106 20.37 -27.47 12.02
CA VAL A 106 20.80 -27.68 10.65
C VAL A 106 19.77 -27.06 9.72
N GLN A 107 20.21 -25.99 9.05
CA GLN A 107 19.63 -25.49 7.84
C GLN A 107 19.59 -26.68 6.88
N THR A 108 18.50 -27.44 6.91
CA THR A 108 18.05 -28.12 5.71
C THR A 108 17.61 -26.99 4.80
N ASN A 109 18.58 -26.34 4.15
CA ASN A 109 18.47 -26.17 2.71
C ASN A 109 17.97 -27.53 2.25
N ALA A 110 16.67 -27.63 2.01
CA ALA A 110 16.16 -28.65 1.12
C ALA A 110 16.82 -28.30 -0.20
N SER A 111 18.05 -28.78 -0.33
CA SER A 111 18.80 -28.84 -1.56
C SER A 111 17.77 -29.36 -2.53
N ALA A 112 17.41 -28.55 -3.53
CA ALA A 112 16.60 -29.02 -4.64
C ALA A 112 17.13 -30.41 -4.99
N PRO A 113 16.27 -31.43 -5.16
CA PRO A 113 16.72 -32.80 -5.30
C PRO A 113 17.80 -32.81 -6.38
N SER A 114 19.06 -32.98 -5.94
CA SER A 114 20.26 -32.82 -6.76
C SER A 114 20.47 -34.10 -7.59
N GLY A 115 19.36 -34.64 -8.09
CA GLY A 115 19.30 -35.83 -8.90
C GLY A 115 18.72 -35.48 -10.27
N PRO A 116 19.03 -36.29 -11.29
CA PRO A 116 18.45 -36.13 -12.62
C PRO A 116 16.92 -36.03 -12.54
N TYR A 117 16.34 -35.04 -13.23
CA TYR A 117 14.90 -34.86 -13.34
C TYR A 117 14.22 -36.08 -13.99
N ILE A 118 14.94 -36.81 -14.84
CA ILE A 118 14.46 -38.03 -15.49
C ILE A 118 15.30 -39.25 -15.13
N LYS A 119 14.62 -40.38 -14.92
CA LYS A 119 15.25 -41.69 -14.77
C LYS A 119 15.74 -42.17 -16.14
N ARG A 120 17.06 -42.22 -16.32
CA ARG A 120 17.69 -42.70 -17.56
C ARG A 120 17.40 -44.20 -17.77
N ILE A 121 16.90 -44.56 -18.96
CA ILE A 121 16.60 -45.95 -19.34
C ILE A 121 17.52 -46.40 -20.47
N THR A 122 17.61 -45.61 -21.54
CA THR A 122 18.43 -45.93 -22.72
C THR A 122 19.77 -45.20 -22.75
N ASN A 123 19.96 -44.16 -21.93
CA ASN A 123 21.14 -43.28 -21.95
C ASN A 123 21.43 -42.75 -23.36
N ASP A 124 20.38 -42.35 -24.08
CA ASP A 124 20.50 -41.77 -25.42
C ASP A 124 20.48 -40.23 -25.38
N ALA A 125 20.89 -39.62 -26.49
CA ALA A 125 20.95 -38.16 -26.62
C ALA A 125 19.57 -37.47 -26.45
N ARG A 126 18.48 -38.20 -26.62
CA ARG A 126 17.12 -37.67 -26.41
C ARG A 126 16.81 -37.56 -24.92
N GLU A 127 17.23 -38.54 -24.11
CA GLU A 127 17.17 -38.42 -22.65
C GLU A 127 18.04 -37.25 -22.14
N ASP A 128 19.22 -37.01 -22.72
CA ASP A 128 20.05 -35.85 -22.36
C ASP A 128 19.36 -34.51 -22.72
N GLU A 129 18.75 -34.40 -23.91
CA GLU A 129 18.01 -33.19 -24.31
C GLU A 129 16.77 -32.95 -23.42
N MET A 130 16.08 -34.02 -22.99
CA MET A 130 14.95 -33.89 -22.08
C MET A 130 15.39 -33.40 -20.69
N GLU A 131 16.56 -33.82 -20.21
CA GLU A 131 17.11 -33.38 -18.92
C GLU A 131 17.49 -31.90 -18.98
N GLU A 132 18.18 -31.47 -20.06
CA GLU A 132 18.53 -30.06 -20.29
C GLU A 132 17.30 -29.16 -20.37
N ASN A 133 16.26 -29.60 -21.10
CA ASN A 133 14.99 -28.87 -21.18
C ASN A 133 14.28 -28.77 -19.82
N LEU A 134 14.35 -29.81 -18.98
CA LEU A 134 13.74 -29.80 -17.65
C LEU A 134 14.52 -28.92 -16.66
N ASP A 135 15.85 -28.88 -16.76
CA ASP A 135 16.68 -27.97 -15.97
C ASP A 135 16.40 -26.50 -16.32
N ALA A 136 16.30 -26.19 -17.62
CA ALA A 136 15.88 -24.86 -18.10
C ALA A 136 14.48 -24.47 -17.58
N VAL A 137 13.52 -25.41 -17.60
CA VAL A 137 12.19 -25.19 -17.00
C VAL A 137 12.31 -24.96 -15.48
N GLY A 138 13.17 -25.71 -14.77
CA GLY A 138 13.42 -25.54 -13.34
C GLY A 138 13.92 -24.13 -13.00
N SER A 139 14.86 -23.61 -13.80
CA SER A 139 15.37 -22.23 -13.70
C SER A 139 14.26 -21.20 -13.93
N ILE A 140 13.44 -21.38 -14.97
CA ILE A 140 12.30 -20.48 -15.25
C ILE A 140 11.28 -20.49 -14.10
N ILE A 141 10.97 -21.67 -13.55
CA ILE A 141 10.06 -21.80 -12.39
C ILE A 141 10.66 -21.11 -11.15
N GLY A 142 11.98 -21.20 -10.94
CA GLY A 142 12.68 -20.46 -9.89
C GLY A 142 12.50 -18.95 -10.02
N ASN A 143 12.66 -18.42 -11.23
CA ASN A 143 12.41 -17.00 -11.51
C ASN A 143 10.94 -16.61 -11.33
N LEU A 144 10.00 -17.45 -11.81
CA LEU A 144 8.57 -17.25 -11.60
C LEU A 144 8.17 -17.20 -10.13
N LYS A 145 8.81 -18.02 -9.29
CA LYS A 145 8.60 -18.00 -7.83
C LYS A 145 9.03 -16.67 -7.23
N ASN A 146 10.22 -16.17 -7.59
CA ASN A 146 10.70 -14.89 -7.08
C ASN A 146 9.78 -13.75 -7.54
N MET A 147 9.41 -13.72 -8.83
CA MET A 147 8.44 -12.77 -9.36
C MET A 147 7.09 -12.84 -8.63
N ALA A 148 6.59 -14.03 -8.32
CA ALA A 148 5.35 -14.19 -7.56
C ALA A 148 5.45 -13.65 -6.13
N GLN A 149 6.61 -13.81 -5.47
CA GLN A 149 6.85 -13.23 -4.15
C GLN A 149 6.92 -11.70 -4.21
N ASP A 150 7.62 -11.14 -5.20
CA ASP A 150 7.73 -9.70 -5.39
C ASP A 150 6.38 -9.06 -5.70
N MET A 151 5.60 -9.67 -6.62
CA MET A 151 4.23 -9.25 -6.92
C MET A 151 3.33 -9.31 -5.68
N GLY A 152 3.45 -10.35 -4.86
CA GLY A 152 2.67 -10.48 -3.63
C GLY A 152 2.97 -9.36 -2.63
N ASN A 153 4.25 -9.07 -2.40
CA ASN A 153 4.68 -7.99 -1.51
C ASN A 153 4.23 -6.62 -2.02
N GLU A 154 4.34 -6.38 -3.33
CA GLU A 154 3.91 -5.12 -3.95
C GLU A 154 2.40 -4.92 -3.83
N ILE A 155 1.60 -5.96 -4.10
CA ILE A 155 0.14 -5.92 -3.92
C ILE A 155 -0.24 -5.63 -2.46
N ASP A 156 0.41 -6.29 -1.50
CA ASP A 156 0.15 -6.05 -0.07
C ASP A 156 0.49 -4.62 0.35
N SER A 157 1.55 -4.04 -0.22
CA SER A 157 1.94 -2.64 -0.01
C SER A 157 0.90 -1.69 -0.61
N GLN A 158 0.53 -1.91 -1.87
CA GLN A 158 -0.47 -1.10 -2.57
C GLN A 158 -1.84 -1.17 -1.89
N ASN A 159 -2.27 -2.33 -1.38
CA ASN A 159 -3.53 -2.47 -0.64
C ASN A 159 -3.56 -1.56 0.61
N LYS A 160 -2.48 -1.53 1.39
CA LYS A 160 -2.38 -0.63 2.55
C LYS A 160 -2.40 0.85 2.13
N HIS A 161 -1.79 1.18 1.00
CA HIS A 161 -1.81 2.53 0.46
C HIS A 161 -3.23 2.93 0.04
N ILE A 162 -3.96 2.03 -0.63
CA ILE A 162 -5.36 2.24 -1.01
C ILE A 162 -6.23 2.48 0.23
N ASP A 163 -6.06 1.71 1.30
CA ASP A 163 -6.80 1.92 2.55
C ASP A 163 -6.56 3.34 3.10
N SER A 164 -5.30 3.79 3.11
CA SER A 164 -4.96 5.15 3.53
C SER A 164 -5.55 6.22 2.61
N ILE A 165 -5.55 6.01 1.29
CA ILE A 165 -6.18 6.92 0.32
C ILE A 165 -7.68 6.98 0.55
N ASN A 166 -8.33 5.85 0.84
CA ASN A 166 -9.76 5.79 1.09
C ASN A 166 -10.15 6.56 2.35
N ASP A 167 -9.37 6.40 3.43
CA ASP A 167 -9.53 7.18 4.66
C ASP A 167 -9.39 8.69 4.42
N LYS A 168 -8.37 9.09 3.63
CA LYS A 168 -8.18 10.49 3.22
C LYS A 168 -9.33 11.00 2.36
N ALA A 169 -9.83 10.19 1.42
CA ALA A 169 -10.93 10.53 0.52
C ALA A 169 -12.24 10.73 1.29
N ASP A 170 -12.57 9.85 2.23
CA ASP A 170 -13.73 9.98 3.12
C ASP A 170 -13.68 11.27 3.94
N MET A 171 -12.50 11.60 4.48
CA MET A 171 -12.30 12.84 5.23
C MET A 171 -12.46 14.08 4.34
N ASN A 172 -11.82 14.08 3.17
CA ASN A 172 -11.94 15.16 2.20
C ASN A 172 -13.39 15.35 1.74
N LYS A 173 -14.12 14.27 1.48
CA LYS A 173 -15.55 14.30 1.13
C LYS A 173 -16.36 14.97 2.23
N PHE A 174 -16.20 14.53 3.47
CA PHE A 174 -16.91 15.11 4.62
C PHE A 174 -16.65 16.62 4.74
N ARG A 175 -15.38 17.04 4.60
CA ARG A 175 -14.99 18.47 4.64
C ARG A 175 -15.62 19.28 3.51
N ILE A 176 -15.62 18.74 2.29
CA ILE A 176 -16.22 19.39 1.12
C ILE A 176 -17.73 19.57 1.35
N ASP A 177 -18.42 18.54 1.82
CA ASP A 177 -19.86 18.58 2.07
C ASP A 177 -20.20 19.64 3.14
N GLU A 178 -19.42 19.71 4.24
CA GLU A 178 -19.61 20.73 5.27
C GLU A 178 -19.32 22.15 4.77
N ALA A 179 -18.22 22.36 4.06
CA ALA A 179 -17.87 23.64 3.47
C ALA A 179 -18.94 24.12 2.47
N ASN A 180 -19.48 23.20 1.66
CA ASN A 180 -20.55 23.50 0.71
C ASN A 180 -21.86 23.89 1.43
N GLN A 181 -22.21 23.21 2.52
CA GLN A 181 -23.36 23.61 3.35
C GLN A 181 -23.18 25.02 3.93
N ARG A 182 -21.96 25.35 4.40
CA ARG A 182 -21.64 26.69 4.92
C ARG A 182 -21.73 27.75 3.83
N ALA A 183 -21.14 27.50 2.66
CA ALA A 183 -21.20 28.40 1.52
C ALA A 183 -22.66 28.71 1.10
N ASN A 184 -23.51 27.69 1.04
CA ASN A 184 -24.93 27.86 0.72
C ASN A 184 -25.69 28.69 1.77
N LYS A 185 -25.30 28.64 3.04
CA LYS A 185 -25.87 29.49 4.10
C LYS A 185 -25.46 30.95 3.98
N LEU A 186 -24.28 31.24 3.42
CA LEU A 186 -23.80 32.62 3.22
C LEU A 186 -24.43 33.31 2.00
N ILE A 187 -24.92 32.52 1.03
CA ILE A 187 -25.58 33.04 -0.18
C ILE A 187 -27.08 33.30 0.06
N LYS A 188 -27.69 32.64 1.04
CA LYS A 188 -29.09 32.85 1.44
C LYS A 188 -29.22 33.97 2.46
#